data_AF-A0A9R1JK03-F1
#
_entry.id   AF-A0A9R1JK03-F1
#
_cell.length_a   1.000
_cell.length_b   1.000
_cell.length_c   1.000
_cell.angle_alpha   90.00
_cell.angle_beta   90.00
_cell.angle_gamma   90.00
#
_symmetry.space_group_name_H-M   'P 1'
#
loop_
_entity.id
_entity.type
_entity.pdbx_description
1 polymer ?
#
loop_
_entity_poly.entity_id
_entity_poly.type
_entity_poly.pdbx_seq_one_letter_code
_entity_poly.pdbx_strand_id
1 'polypeptide(L)'
;MQDYRQLVARVYSSETDTWGNSISTEASDDTLFGHRTSTLIGNALYWSAKHKGNDILEFDLRKQSLTVIKGPRGMNMNDFDNFHIIEEQDGAVGLVALSCLKLQMWQRKVDCQGVAKWLLRKTVSVRELLKIPPHTAARNEWLKVVGYDEDTDVIFLARHDGIYMVQPKSMQARKLNGTGSTYYCYTFMSSYPLGNCSSLVFIS
;
A
#
# COMPACT_ATOMS: atom_id res chain seq x y z
N MET A 1 21.41 8.65 -22.61
CA MET A 1 20.51 7.68 -23.27
C MET A 1 19.76 7.02 -22.13
N GLN A 2 18.45 7.21 -22.03
CA GLN A 2 17.66 6.69 -20.92
C GLN A 2 17.25 5.28 -21.33
N ASP A 3 17.84 4.27 -20.68
CA ASP A 3 17.49 2.87 -20.91
C ASP A 3 16.13 2.62 -20.25
N TYR A 4 15.21 1.94 -20.93
CA TYR A 4 13.87 1.67 -20.41
C TYR A 4 13.78 0.21 -20.03
N ARG A 5 13.30 -0.08 -18.82
CA ARG A 5 12.99 -1.45 -18.41
C ARG A 5 11.55 -1.79 -18.79
N GLN A 6 11.38 -2.98 -19.34
CA GLN A 6 10.06 -3.52 -19.66
C GLN A 6 9.50 -4.28 -18.46
N LEU A 7 8.36 -3.83 -17.94
CA LEU A 7 7.58 -4.59 -16.96
C LEU A 7 6.68 -5.56 -17.72
N VAL A 8 6.57 -6.78 -17.21
CA VAL A 8 5.76 -7.83 -17.85
C VAL A 8 4.86 -8.48 -16.81
N ALA A 9 3.60 -8.68 -17.18
CA ALA A 9 2.60 -9.42 -16.43
C ALA A 9 2.01 -10.54 -17.30
N ARG A 10 1.56 -11.62 -16.64
CA ARG A 10 0.80 -12.72 -17.25
C ARG A 10 -0.31 -13.14 -16.30
N VAL A 11 -1.43 -13.56 -16.87
CA VAL A 11 -2.58 -14.07 -16.12
C VAL A 11 -2.61 -15.58 -16.24
N TYR A 12 -2.74 -16.28 -15.13
CA TYR A 12 -2.97 -17.72 -15.11
C TYR A 12 -4.47 -18.02 -15.09
N SER A 13 -4.90 -18.99 -15.89
CA SER A 13 -6.28 -19.49 -15.93
C SER A 13 -6.32 -20.90 -15.34
N SER A 14 -7.07 -21.09 -14.25
CA SER A 14 -7.29 -22.41 -13.65
C SER A 14 -8.25 -23.28 -14.47
N GLU A 15 -9.13 -22.69 -15.27
CA GLU A 15 -10.06 -23.42 -16.15
C GLU A 15 -9.32 -24.13 -17.29
N THR A 16 -8.30 -23.48 -17.82
CA THR A 16 -7.52 -23.96 -18.98
C THR A 16 -6.12 -24.42 -18.61
N ASP A 17 -5.77 -24.43 -17.32
CA ASP A 17 -4.45 -24.82 -16.77
C ASP A 17 -3.26 -24.18 -17.50
N THR A 18 -3.40 -22.91 -17.90
CA THR A 18 -2.47 -22.24 -18.81
C THR A 18 -2.21 -20.78 -18.44
N TRP A 19 -1.00 -20.31 -18.73
CA TRP A 19 -0.64 -18.90 -18.68
C TRP A 19 -1.07 -18.21 -19.99
N GLY A 20 -1.71 -17.05 -19.86
CA GLY A 20 -2.05 -16.19 -20.98
C GLY A 20 -0.85 -15.46 -21.59
N ASN A 21 -1.14 -14.61 -22.56
CA ASN A 21 -0.12 -13.82 -23.27
C ASN A 21 0.60 -12.84 -22.34
N SER A 22 1.81 -12.45 -22.76
CA SER A 22 2.60 -11.45 -22.03
C SER A 22 2.05 -10.06 -22.28
N ILE A 23 1.77 -9.33 -21.20
CA ILE A 23 1.33 -7.94 -21.23
C ILE A 23 2.49 -7.12 -20.71
N SER A 24 2.89 -6.09 -21.44
CA SER A 24 4.07 -5.31 -21.08
C SER A 24 3.82 -3.81 -21.10
N THR A 25 4.59 -3.09 -20.27
CA THR A 25 4.63 -1.63 -20.28
C THR A 25 6.05 -1.14 -20.04
N GLU A 26 6.36 0.04 -20.55
CA GLU A 26 7.65 0.67 -20.31
C GLU A 26 7.67 1.36 -18.93
N ALA A 27 8.78 1.22 -18.23
CA ALA A 27 9.04 1.94 -17.00
C ALA A 27 10.45 2.56 -17.05
N SER A 28 10.65 3.60 -16.24
CA SER A 28 11.98 4.18 -16.07
C SER A 28 12.93 3.12 -15.50
N ASP A 29 14.20 3.11 -15.91
CA ASP A 29 15.19 2.09 -15.50
C ASP A 29 15.31 1.93 -13.98
N ASP A 30 15.16 3.05 -13.26
CA ASP A 30 15.18 3.12 -11.81
C ASP A 30 13.89 2.56 -11.17
N THR A 31 12.93 2.00 -11.93
CA THR A 31 11.66 1.51 -11.37
C THR A 31 11.73 0.00 -11.12
N LEU A 32 11.74 -0.41 -9.85
CA LEU A 32 11.62 -1.81 -9.45
C LEU A 32 10.29 -2.02 -8.74
N PHE A 33 9.62 -3.14 -8.97
CA PHE A 33 8.43 -3.55 -8.20
C PHE A 33 8.79 -4.87 -7.52
N GLY A 34 8.73 -4.94 -6.18
CA GLY A 34 9.15 -6.14 -5.46
C GLY A 34 8.87 -6.13 -3.95
N HIS A 35 8.72 -7.33 -3.39
CA HIS A 35 8.43 -7.71 -1.99
C HIS A 35 7.11 -7.23 -1.36
N ARG A 36 6.42 -6.25 -1.95
CA ARG A 36 5.13 -5.75 -1.43
C ARG A 36 3.95 -6.47 -2.04
N THR A 37 2.91 -6.65 -1.24
CA THR A 37 1.61 -7.11 -1.72
C THR A 37 1.05 -6.09 -2.72
N SER A 38 0.38 -6.61 -3.74
CA SER A 38 -0.59 -5.79 -4.47
C SER A 38 -1.74 -5.41 -3.55
N THR A 39 -2.37 -4.29 -3.84
CA THR A 39 -3.72 -3.98 -3.35
C THR A 39 -4.71 -4.19 -4.49
N LEU A 40 -5.77 -4.98 -4.25
CA LEU A 40 -6.88 -5.09 -5.19
C LEU A 40 -7.90 -3.96 -4.93
N ILE A 41 -8.14 -3.10 -5.93
CA ILE A 41 -9.15 -2.05 -5.84
C ILE A 41 -10.08 -2.17 -7.04
N GLY A 42 -11.34 -2.48 -6.78
CA GLY A 42 -12.33 -2.77 -7.81
C GLY A 42 -11.89 -3.95 -8.68
N ASN A 43 -11.38 -3.65 -9.87
CA ASN A 43 -10.98 -4.65 -10.87
C ASN A 43 -9.51 -4.49 -11.30
N ALA A 44 -8.69 -3.79 -10.52
CA ALA A 44 -7.29 -3.59 -10.83
C ALA A 44 -6.39 -3.89 -9.63
N LEU A 45 -5.24 -4.49 -9.91
CA LEU A 45 -4.18 -4.72 -8.94
C LEU A 45 -3.18 -3.57 -9.01
N TYR A 46 -2.75 -3.11 -7.84
CA TYR A 46 -1.84 -1.98 -7.71
C TYR A 46 -0.59 -2.35 -6.93
N TRP A 47 0.59 -2.01 -7.45
CA TRP A 47 1.89 -2.17 -6.75
C TRP A 47 2.64 -0.86 -6.67
N SER A 48 3.26 -0.59 -5.53
CA SER A 48 4.18 0.53 -5.35
C SER A 48 5.56 0.20 -5.94
N ALA A 49 6.16 1.15 -6.65
CA ALA A 49 7.56 1.08 -7.04
C ALA A 49 8.49 1.21 -5.81
N LYS A 50 9.62 0.50 -5.85
CA LYS A 50 10.64 0.35 -4.81
C LYS A 50 11.75 1.40 -4.91
N HIS A 51 12.00 1.94 -6.10
CA HIS A 51 13.15 2.82 -6.35
C HIS A 51 12.70 4.17 -6.93
N LYS A 52 13.50 5.20 -6.63
CA LYS A 52 13.38 6.63 -7.00
C LYS A 52 12.06 7.00 -7.69
N GLY A 53 11.00 7.11 -6.91
CA GLY A 53 9.73 7.62 -7.43
C GLY A 53 8.53 7.21 -6.60
N ASN A 54 7.40 7.80 -6.96
CA ASN A 54 6.05 7.50 -6.49
C ASN A 54 5.27 6.71 -7.53
N ASP A 55 5.96 5.98 -8.39
CA ASP A 55 5.33 5.23 -9.47
C ASP A 55 4.52 4.07 -8.88
N ILE A 56 3.34 3.87 -9.46
CA ILE A 56 2.39 2.84 -9.07
C ILE A 56 2.08 2.06 -10.34
N LEU A 57 2.29 0.75 -10.30
CA LEU A 57 1.91 -0.15 -11.37
C LEU A 57 0.43 -0.49 -11.20
N GLU A 58 -0.36 -0.28 -12.25
CA GLU A 58 -1.75 -0.70 -12.33
C GLU A 58 -1.87 -1.83 -13.35
N PHE A 59 -2.51 -2.93 -12.94
CA PHE A 59 -2.92 -4.01 -13.82
C PHE A 59 -4.45 -4.14 -13.82
N ASP A 60 -5.09 -3.70 -14.91
CA ASP A 60 -6.54 -3.82 -15.10
C ASP A 60 -6.87 -5.26 -15.50
N LEU A 61 -7.58 -6.00 -14.64
CA LEU A 61 -7.90 -7.41 -14.85
C LEU A 61 -8.87 -7.63 -16.02
N ARG A 62 -9.72 -6.65 -16.35
CA ARG A 62 -10.74 -6.76 -17.41
C ARG A 62 -10.12 -6.47 -18.76
N LYS A 63 -9.35 -5.38 -18.84
CA LYS A 63 -8.68 -4.99 -20.08
C LYS A 63 -7.39 -5.76 -20.32
N GLN A 64 -6.88 -6.45 -19.29
CA GLN A 64 -5.58 -7.08 -19.29
C GLN A 64 -4.49 -6.09 -19.75
N SER A 65 -4.51 -4.89 -19.14
CA SER A 65 -3.59 -3.80 -19.48
C SER A 65 -2.72 -3.43 -18.30
N LEU A 66 -1.44 -3.19 -18.58
CA LEU A 66 -0.44 -2.80 -17.59
C LEU A 66 -0.04 -1.34 -17.82
N THR A 67 -0.18 -0.50 -16.80
CA THR A 67 0.15 0.93 -16.91
C THR A 67 0.90 1.43 -15.67
N VAL A 68 1.73 2.46 -15.86
CA VAL A 68 2.44 3.13 -14.77
C VAL A 68 1.76 4.47 -14.48
N ILE A 69 1.32 4.64 -13.24
CA ILE A 69 0.68 5.84 -12.72
C ILE A 69 1.70 6.58 -11.83
N LYS A 70 1.78 7.90 -11.99
CA LYS A 70 2.57 8.74 -11.07
C LYS A 70 1.78 8.99 -9.79
N GLY A 71 2.41 8.81 -8.64
CA GLY A 71 1.83 9.11 -7.33
C GLY A 71 1.80 10.62 -7.00
N PRO A 72 1.50 10.99 -5.74
CA PRO A 72 1.32 12.37 -5.32
C PRO A 72 2.61 13.18 -5.38
N ARG A 73 2.54 14.39 -5.95
CA ARG A 73 3.65 15.36 -5.93
C ARG A 73 3.77 15.96 -4.53
N GLY A 74 5.00 16.05 -4.00
CA GLY A 74 5.27 16.65 -2.69
C GLY A 74 5.22 15.70 -1.49
N MET A 75 4.99 14.40 -1.72
CA MET A 75 5.29 13.37 -0.74
C MET A 75 6.81 13.36 -0.51
N ASN A 76 7.28 13.52 0.74
CA ASN A 76 8.71 13.48 1.04
C ASN A 76 9.18 12.03 0.95
N MET A 77 9.59 11.64 -0.25
CA MET A 77 9.86 10.27 -0.64
C MET A 77 11.23 9.75 -0.22
N ASN A 78 12.02 10.51 0.55
CA ASN A 78 13.33 10.03 0.99
C ASN A 78 13.24 8.72 1.78
N ASP A 79 12.10 8.47 2.43
CA ASP A 79 11.72 7.16 2.96
C ASP A 79 10.83 6.43 1.94
N PHE A 80 11.43 6.01 0.81
CA PHE A 80 10.76 5.36 -0.33
C PHE A 80 9.92 4.12 0.07
N ASP A 81 10.10 3.64 1.29
CA ASP A 81 9.44 2.46 1.82
C ASP A 81 8.26 2.73 2.79
N ASN A 82 7.85 3.97 3.00
CA ASN A 82 6.88 4.32 4.04
C ASN A 82 5.49 4.70 3.50
N PHE A 83 5.00 3.99 2.48
CA PHE A 83 3.62 4.15 1.99
C PHE A 83 2.97 2.84 1.58
N HIS A 84 1.64 2.81 1.53
CA HIS A 84 0.84 1.69 1.02
C HIS A 84 -0.29 2.21 0.14
N ILE A 85 -0.66 1.42 -0.86
CA ILE A 85 -1.86 1.63 -1.67
C ILE A 85 -3.05 1.10 -0.89
N ILE A 86 -4.10 1.91 -0.82
CA ILE A 86 -5.32 1.60 -0.07
C ILE A 86 -6.54 1.89 -0.94
N GLU A 87 -7.66 1.24 -0.64
CA GLU A 87 -8.96 1.65 -1.17
C GLU A 87 -9.48 2.85 -0.38
N GLU A 88 -9.85 3.91 -1.09
CA GLU A 88 -10.52 5.10 -0.54
C GLU A 88 -12.03 5.00 -0.77
N GLN A 89 -12.77 6.01 -0.29
CA GLN A 89 -14.22 6.08 -0.49
C GLN A 89 -14.62 5.88 -1.96
N ASP A 90 -15.71 5.13 -2.16
CA ASP A 90 -16.32 4.84 -3.45
C ASP A 90 -15.41 4.05 -4.41
N GLY A 91 -14.53 3.19 -3.89
CA GLY A 91 -13.61 2.38 -4.71
C GLY A 91 -12.50 3.19 -5.37
N ALA A 92 -12.25 4.40 -4.88
CA ALA A 92 -11.19 5.24 -5.39
C ALA A 92 -9.81 4.71 -4.97
N VAL A 93 -8.80 4.85 -5.84
CA VAL A 93 -7.42 4.51 -5.48
C VAL A 93 -6.88 5.54 -4.50
N GLY A 94 -6.35 5.07 -3.38
CA GLY A 94 -5.73 5.90 -2.35
C GLY A 94 -4.30 5.50 -2.01
N LEU A 95 -3.65 6.34 -1.23
CA LEU A 95 -2.36 6.06 -0.61
C LEU A 95 -2.36 6.52 0.84
N VAL A 96 -1.82 5.69 1.72
CA VAL A 96 -1.33 6.14 3.02
C VAL A 96 0.18 6.32 2.97
N ALA A 97 0.66 7.43 3.49
CA ALA A 97 2.06 7.81 3.53
C ALA A 97 2.48 8.18 4.94
N LEU A 98 3.68 7.79 5.33
CA LEU A 98 4.25 8.19 6.59
C LEU A 98 5.50 9.03 6.35
N SER A 99 5.52 10.24 6.90
CA SER A 99 6.68 11.13 6.84
C SER A 99 6.71 12.04 8.06
N CYS A 100 7.87 12.17 8.70
CA CYS A 100 8.07 13.06 9.87
C CYS A 100 7.00 12.87 10.98
N LEU A 101 6.65 11.63 11.31
CA LEU A 101 5.60 11.25 12.28
C LEU A 101 4.19 11.77 11.93
N LYS A 102 3.96 12.06 10.66
CA LYS A 102 2.64 12.40 10.11
C LYS A 102 2.18 11.29 9.19
N LEU A 103 0.99 10.77 9.46
CA LEU A 103 0.28 9.86 8.58
C LEU A 103 -0.57 10.70 7.62
N GLN A 104 -0.25 10.67 6.34
CA GLN A 104 -0.95 11.41 5.29
C GLN A 104 -1.78 10.44 4.45
N MET A 105 -3.01 10.83 4.12
CA MET A 105 -3.91 10.06 3.26
C MET A 105 -4.22 10.83 2.00
N TRP A 106 -4.01 10.17 0.87
CA TRP A 106 -4.15 10.74 -0.46
C TRP A 106 -5.19 9.97 -1.24
N GLN A 107 -6.01 10.69 -2.01
CA GLN A 107 -7.00 10.11 -2.91
C GLN A 107 -6.65 10.49 -4.34
N ARG A 108 -6.66 9.52 -5.24
CA ARG A 108 -6.58 9.76 -6.69
C ARG A 108 -7.95 10.14 -7.20
N LYS A 109 -8.05 11.27 -7.91
CA LYS A 109 -9.25 11.70 -8.63
C LYS A 109 -8.92 11.93 -10.09
N VAL A 110 -9.85 11.56 -10.96
CA VAL A 110 -9.80 11.88 -12.39
C VAL A 110 -10.80 12.99 -12.64
N ASP A 111 -10.36 14.09 -13.24
CA ASP A 111 -11.26 15.19 -13.59
C ASP A 111 -12.05 14.91 -14.88
N CYS A 112 -12.96 15.82 -15.24
CA CYS A 112 -13.83 15.66 -16.41
C CYS A 112 -13.07 15.61 -17.74
N GLN A 113 -11.79 16.00 -17.75
CA GLN A 113 -10.91 15.93 -18.92
C GLN A 113 -10.07 14.65 -18.93
N GLY A 114 -10.31 13.72 -18.01
CA GLY A 114 -9.54 12.49 -17.88
C GLY A 114 -8.18 12.67 -17.20
N VAL A 115 -7.89 13.86 -16.63
CA VAL A 115 -6.60 14.12 -15.99
C VAL A 115 -6.64 13.63 -14.54
N ALA A 116 -5.74 12.68 -14.24
CA ALA A 116 -5.59 12.16 -12.89
C ALA A 116 -4.77 13.11 -12.00
N LYS A 117 -5.27 13.38 -10.79
CA LYS A 117 -4.63 14.22 -9.75
C LYS A 117 -4.73 13.51 -8.41
N TRP A 118 -3.73 13.75 -7.56
CA TRP A 118 -3.73 13.29 -6.17
C TRP A 118 -4.10 14.44 -5.25
N LEU A 119 -5.02 14.17 -4.32
CA LEU A 119 -5.49 15.12 -3.33
C LEU A 119 -5.14 14.62 -1.93
N LEU A 120 -4.43 15.44 -1.16
CA LEU A 120 -4.23 15.20 0.27
C LEU A 120 -5.56 15.38 1.00
N ARG A 121 -6.12 14.30 1.54
CA ARG A 121 -7.41 14.28 2.22
C ARG A 121 -7.28 14.52 3.71
N LYS A 122 -6.27 13.90 4.32
CA LYS A 122 -6.07 13.92 5.77
C LYS A 122 -4.60 13.89 6.12
N THR A 123 -4.24 14.53 7.23
CA THR A 123 -2.93 14.38 7.87
C THR A 123 -3.16 14.25 9.37
N VAL A 124 -2.57 13.23 9.98
CA VAL A 124 -2.73 12.93 11.41
C VAL A 124 -1.37 12.79 12.07
N SER A 125 -1.24 13.34 13.27
CA SER A 125 -0.07 13.15 14.13
C SER A 125 -0.04 11.70 14.61
N VAL A 126 1.00 10.94 14.24
CA VAL A 126 1.15 9.55 14.70
C VAL A 126 1.37 9.50 16.21
N ARG A 127 1.97 10.54 16.80
CA ARG A 127 2.12 10.65 18.25
C ARG A 127 0.78 10.62 18.96
N GLU A 128 -0.17 11.41 18.48
CA GLU A 128 -1.52 11.46 19.06
C GLU A 128 -2.28 10.16 18.77
N LEU A 129 -2.20 9.68 17.53
CA LEU A 129 -2.87 8.47 17.07
C LEU A 129 -2.46 7.23 17.89
N LEU A 130 -1.16 7.05 18.12
CA LEU A 130 -0.61 5.90 18.86
C LEU A 130 -0.39 6.20 20.35
N LYS A 131 -0.78 7.39 20.82
CA LYS A 131 -0.60 7.88 22.20
C LYS A 131 0.86 7.76 22.67
N ILE A 132 1.80 8.18 21.82
CA ILE A 132 3.23 8.14 22.06
C ILE A 132 3.59 9.21 23.11
N PRO A 133 4.27 8.84 24.22
CA PRO A 133 4.65 9.82 25.24
C PRO A 133 5.58 10.93 24.71
N PRO A 134 5.48 12.17 25.22
CA PRO A 134 6.30 13.30 24.76
C PRO A 134 7.81 13.11 24.98
N HIS A 135 8.19 12.32 25.98
CA HIS A 135 9.58 12.11 26.41
C HIS A 135 10.32 11.02 25.60
N THR A 136 9.64 10.38 24.65
CA THR A 136 10.28 9.47 23.70
C THR A 136 11.10 10.30 22.71
N ALA A 137 12.43 10.07 22.64
CA ALA A 137 13.35 10.89 21.86
C ALA A 137 12.92 10.99 20.38
N ALA A 138 12.46 12.18 19.98
CA ALA A 138 11.75 12.38 18.71
C ALA A 138 12.57 12.14 17.43
N ARG A 139 13.90 12.02 17.54
CA ARG A 139 14.78 11.93 16.36
C ARG A 139 14.92 10.53 15.77
N ASN A 140 14.63 9.46 16.51
CA ASN A 140 14.92 8.08 16.09
C ASN A 140 13.73 7.12 16.28
N GLU A 141 12.49 7.62 16.21
CA GLU A 141 11.32 6.73 16.25
C GLU A 141 11.23 5.95 14.93
N TRP A 142 11.78 4.73 14.94
CA TRP A 142 11.58 3.78 13.86
C TRP A 142 10.09 3.46 13.75
N LEU A 143 9.50 3.84 12.62
CA LEU A 143 8.09 3.72 12.32
C LEU A 143 7.92 3.44 10.82
N LYS A 144 7.11 2.45 10.48
CA LYS A 144 6.90 2.02 9.09
C LYS A 144 5.44 1.67 8.85
N VAL A 145 4.92 2.00 7.68
CA VAL A 145 3.68 1.40 7.19
C VAL A 145 4.05 0.04 6.60
N VAL A 146 3.53 -1.04 7.18
CA VAL A 146 3.98 -2.40 6.87
C VAL A 146 2.95 -3.24 6.13
N GLY A 147 1.68 -2.81 6.11
CA GLY A 147 0.63 -3.53 5.43
C GLY A 147 -0.66 -2.73 5.33
N TYR A 148 -1.52 -3.19 4.44
CA TYR A 148 -2.91 -2.79 4.33
C TYR A 148 -3.74 -4.05 4.12
N ASP A 149 -4.85 -4.16 4.84
CA ASP A 149 -5.84 -5.20 4.65
C ASP A 149 -7.02 -4.63 3.87
N GLU A 150 -7.13 -5.01 2.60
CA GLU A 150 -8.19 -4.60 1.69
C GLU A 150 -9.57 -5.12 2.09
N ASP A 151 -9.64 -6.26 2.80
CA ASP A 151 -10.91 -6.83 3.25
C ASP A 151 -11.50 -6.09 4.47
N THR A 152 -10.65 -5.68 5.41
CA THR A 152 -11.07 -5.06 6.67
C THR A 152 -10.83 -3.55 6.74
N ASP A 153 -10.26 -2.97 5.69
CA ASP A 153 -9.87 -1.57 5.59
C ASP A 153 -8.97 -1.16 6.78
N VAL A 154 -7.91 -1.93 7.03
CA VAL A 154 -6.97 -1.70 8.14
C VAL A 154 -5.57 -1.42 7.64
N ILE A 155 -4.94 -0.38 8.18
CA ILE A 155 -3.53 -0.09 7.97
C ILE A 155 -2.72 -0.64 9.15
N PHE A 156 -1.59 -1.27 8.85
CA PHE A 156 -0.64 -1.73 9.87
C PHE A 156 0.57 -0.80 9.94
N LEU A 157 0.81 -0.27 11.12
CA LEU A 157 2.00 0.51 11.45
C LEU A 157 2.91 -0.31 12.37
N ALA A 158 4.17 -0.52 11.98
CA ALA A 158 5.17 -1.10 12.85
C ALA A 158 5.97 0.01 13.55
N ARG A 159 6.13 -0.14 14.86
CA ARG A 159 7.00 0.66 15.72
C ARG A 159 7.93 -0.29 16.48
N HIS A 160 9.00 0.22 17.07
CA HIS A 160 9.97 -0.59 17.83
C HIS A 160 9.35 -1.47 18.93
N ASP A 161 8.18 -1.10 19.46
CA ASP A 161 7.50 -1.81 20.53
C ASP A 161 6.33 -2.69 20.06
N GLY A 162 6.08 -2.79 18.75
CA GLY A 162 5.07 -3.69 18.18
C GLY A 162 4.32 -3.12 16.98
N ILE A 163 3.22 -3.77 16.63
CA ILE A 163 2.38 -3.45 15.47
C ILE A 163 1.09 -2.80 15.94
N TYR A 164 0.64 -1.79 15.20
CA TYR A 164 -0.60 -1.06 15.44
C TYR A 164 -1.53 -1.20 14.25
N MET A 165 -2.77 -1.58 14.54
CA MET A 165 -3.86 -1.51 13.57
C MET A 165 -4.45 -0.11 13.61
N VAL A 166 -4.62 0.51 12.45
CA VAL A 166 -5.21 1.84 12.30
C VAL A 166 -6.38 1.74 11.34
N GLN A 167 -7.54 2.20 11.80
CA GLN A 167 -8.75 2.34 11.01
C GLN A 167 -8.73 3.69 10.25
N PRO A 168 -8.65 3.72 8.91
CA PRO A 168 -8.45 4.95 8.14
C PRO A 168 -9.59 5.95 8.31
N LYS A 169 -10.83 5.47 8.35
CA LYS A 169 -12.01 6.35 8.45
C LYS A 169 -12.10 7.01 9.83
N SER A 170 -12.02 6.22 10.90
CA SER A 170 -12.20 6.68 12.28
C SER A 170 -10.95 7.24 12.92
N MET A 171 -9.76 6.97 12.37
CA MET A 171 -8.46 7.27 12.98
C MET A 171 -8.32 6.70 14.39
N GLN A 172 -8.91 5.53 14.61
CA GLN A 172 -8.70 4.77 15.83
C GLN A 172 -7.54 3.80 15.63
N ALA A 173 -6.63 3.77 16.60
CA ALA A 173 -5.51 2.85 16.61
C ALA A 173 -5.58 1.92 17.83
N ARG A 174 -5.19 0.66 17.61
CA ARG A 174 -4.98 -0.32 18.68
C ARG A 174 -3.68 -1.09 18.45
N LYS A 175 -2.97 -1.37 19.53
CA LYS A 175 -1.75 -2.19 19.49
C LYS A 175 -2.12 -3.68 19.44
N LEU A 176 -1.41 -4.45 18.62
CA LEU A 176 -1.48 -5.91 18.62
C LEU A 176 -0.66 -6.46 19.79
N ASN A 177 -1.27 -7.36 20.57
CA ASN A 177 -0.60 -8.02 21.69
C ASN A 177 0.23 -9.21 21.17
N GLY A 178 1.41 -9.43 21.77
CA GLY A 178 2.24 -10.60 21.49
C GLY A 178 3.04 -10.56 20.18
N THR A 179 3.04 -9.44 19.46
CA THR A 179 3.76 -9.28 18.18
C THR A 179 4.90 -8.28 18.32
N GLY A 180 6.12 -8.69 17.93
CA GLY A 180 7.27 -7.80 17.78
C GLY A 180 7.13 -6.87 16.56
N SER A 181 8.12 -5.99 16.36
CA SER A 181 8.22 -5.20 15.12
C SER A 181 8.48 -6.09 13.90
N THR A 182 7.92 -5.71 12.75
CA THR A 182 8.15 -6.38 11.45
C THR A 182 8.38 -5.37 10.34
N TYR A 183 8.98 -5.78 9.23
CA TYR A 183 9.19 -4.94 8.05
C TYR A 183 8.03 -4.98 7.05
N TYR A 184 7.23 -6.05 7.07
CA TYR A 184 6.10 -6.30 6.18
C TYR A 184 5.01 -7.11 6.91
N CYS A 185 3.75 -6.84 6.57
CA CYS A 185 2.58 -7.57 7.01
C CYS A 185 1.79 -8.03 5.78
N TYR A 186 1.56 -9.33 5.71
CA TYR A 186 0.73 -9.96 4.68
C TYR A 186 -0.58 -10.37 5.35
N THR A 187 -1.71 -9.83 4.89
CA THR A 187 -3.02 -10.32 5.31
C THR A 187 -3.54 -11.30 4.28
N PHE A 188 -4.25 -12.31 4.76
CA PHE A 188 -5.00 -13.24 3.93
C PHE A 188 -6.25 -13.61 4.71
N MET A 189 -7.39 -13.64 4.04
CA MET A 189 -8.61 -14.16 4.62
C MET A 189 -8.70 -15.66 4.35
N SER A 190 -8.54 -16.48 5.39
CA SER A 190 -8.90 -17.90 5.32
C SER A 190 -10.38 -18.08 5.64
N SER A 191 -11.20 -18.45 4.66
CA SER A 191 -12.55 -18.92 4.91
C SER A 191 -12.52 -20.44 5.14
N TYR A 192 -12.60 -20.85 6.41
CA TYR A 192 -12.99 -22.23 6.73
C TYR A 192 -14.52 -22.31 6.64
N PRO A 193 -15.10 -23.30 5.94
CA PRO A 193 -16.53 -23.52 6.02
C PRO A 193 -16.84 -24.03 7.43
N LEU A 194 -17.56 -23.21 8.21
CA LEU A 194 -18.08 -23.37 9.58
C LEU A 194 -17.21 -22.77 10.70
N GLY A 195 -17.57 -21.55 11.09
CA GLY A 195 -17.26 -20.98 12.41
C GLY A 195 -16.18 -19.90 12.37
N ASN A 196 -16.60 -18.64 12.51
CA ASN A 196 -15.74 -17.44 12.56
C ASN A 196 -14.53 -17.63 13.51
N CYS A 197 -13.35 -17.75 12.92
CA CYS A 197 -12.06 -17.51 13.58
C CYS A 197 -11.08 -16.96 12.53
N SER A 198 -10.87 -15.65 12.53
CA SER A 198 -9.82 -15.01 11.74
C SER A 198 -8.46 -15.39 12.32
N SER A 199 -7.63 -16.07 11.53
CA SER A 199 -6.28 -16.48 11.92
C SER A 199 -5.26 -15.59 11.19
N LEU A 200 -4.38 -14.93 11.95
CA LEU A 200 -3.23 -14.18 11.42
C LEU A 200 -2.04 -15.14 11.25
N VAL A 201 -1.41 -15.16 10.07
CA VAL A 201 -0.09 -15.80 9.89
C VAL A 201 0.94 -14.71 9.66
N PHE A 202 1.94 -14.70 10.52
CA PHE A 202 3.17 -13.92 10.35
C PHE A 202 4.19 -14.79 9.64
N ILE A 203 4.78 -14.29 8.57
CA ILE A 203 5.98 -14.87 7.95
C ILE A 203 7.11 -13.86 8.19
N SER A 204 8.15 -14.31 8.90
CA SER A 204 9.37 -13.56 9.22
C SER A 204 10.40 -13.63 8.11
#